data_AF-A0A971BRM5-F1
#
_entry.id   AF-A0A971BRM5-F1
#
_cell.length_a   1.000
_cell.length_b   1.000
_cell.length_c   1.000
_cell.angle_alpha   90.00
_cell.angle_beta   90.00
_cell.angle_gamma   90.00
#
_symmetry.space_group_name_H-M   'P 1'
#
loop_
_entity.id
_entity.type
_entity.pdbx_description
1 polymer ?
#
loop_
_entity_poly.entity_id
_entity_poly.type
_entity_poly.pdbx_seq_one_letter_code
_entity_poly.pdbx_strand_id
1 'polypeptide(L)'
;SGELDAVLLATAGLARLGRTASITERLPLDDFPTAPGQGALAIETRDDWDLDGLAALDDAATRAAVDAERAVLNALDAGCSAPVAVTARVDAGALHVRAVVYGVDALAAAEGSIELGDPDEVRARSLAVAAGERSRLEYAPTRLALQLAEELFAQGAGEFIGAGRLP
;
A
#
# COMPACT_ATOMS: atom_id res chain seq x y z
N SER A 1 -4.04 -7.64 32.33
CA SER A 1 -3.19 -6.69 33.05
C SER A 1 -3.77 -5.28 33.09
N GLY A 2 -4.77 -4.88 32.27
CA GLY A 2 -5.43 -3.56 32.41
C GLY A 2 -4.51 -2.36 32.18
N GLU A 3 -3.38 -2.58 31.50
CA GLU A 3 -2.33 -1.57 31.28
C GLU A 3 -2.64 -0.62 30.11
N LEU A 4 -3.65 -0.95 29.29
CA LEU A 4 -4.03 -0.20 28.10
C LEU A 4 -5.53 0.09 28.13
N ASP A 5 -5.91 1.31 27.77
CA ASP A 5 -7.32 1.70 27.58
C ASP A 5 -7.90 1.12 26.28
N ALA A 6 -7.08 1.00 25.24
CA ALA A 6 -7.44 0.43 23.95
C ALA A 6 -6.20 -0.11 23.20
N VAL A 7 -6.44 -0.92 22.16
CA VAL A 7 -5.41 -1.39 21.22
C VAL A 7 -5.88 -1.17 19.79
N LEU A 8 -4.95 -0.77 18.92
CA LEU A 8 -5.19 -0.69 17.47
C LEU A 8 -4.68 -1.98 16.82
N LEU A 9 -5.54 -2.65 16.05
CA LEU A 9 -5.23 -3.89 15.38
C LEU A 9 -5.78 -3.88 13.97
N ALA A 10 -5.08 -4.56 13.06
CA ALA A 10 -5.56 -4.76 11.70
C ALA A 10 -6.83 -5.62 11.71
N THR A 11 -7.90 -5.07 11.14
CA THR A 11 -9.19 -5.76 10.96
C THR A 11 -9.03 -7.13 10.29
N ALA A 12 -8.17 -7.21 9.26
CA ALA A 12 -7.95 -8.44 8.52
C ALA A 12 -7.36 -9.57 9.39
N GLY A 13 -6.49 -9.23 10.35
CA GLY A 13 -5.94 -10.20 11.30
C GLY A 13 -7.01 -10.75 12.24
N LEU A 14 -7.83 -9.87 12.81
CA LEU A 14 -8.96 -10.28 13.68
C LEU A 14 -9.96 -11.15 12.91
N ALA A 15 -10.26 -10.82 11.65
CA ALA A 15 -11.15 -11.61 10.81
C ALA A 15 -10.63 -13.03 10.58
N ARG A 16 -9.36 -13.19 10.20
CA ARG A 16 -8.72 -14.50 9.99
C ARG A 16 -8.68 -15.36 11.24
N LEU A 17 -8.58 -14.73 12.41
CA LEU A 17 -8.58 -15.40 13.72
C LEU A 17 -10.00 -15.67 14.26
N GLY A 18 -11.05 -15.28 13.55
CA GLY A 18 -12.44 -15.43 14.02
C GLY A 18 -12.78 -14.54 15.22
N ARG A 19 -12.09 -13.40 15.38
CA ARG A 19 -12.23 -12.46 16.51
C ARG A 19 -12.89 -11.14 16.13
N THR A 20 -13.76 -11.14 15.12
CA THR A 20 -14.47 -9.93 14.67
C THR A 20 -15.38 -9.33 15.75
N ALA A 21 -15.88 -10.16 16.68
CA ALA A 21 -16.66 -9.69 17.82
C ALA A 21 -15.86 -8.81 18.81
N SER A 22 -14.53 -8.83 18.74
CA SER A 22 -13.65 -7.96 19.54
C SER A 22 -13.46 -6.57 18.92
N ILE A 23 -13.94 -6.32 17.70
CA ILE A 23 -13.83 -5.02 17.03
C ILE A 23 -14.88 -4.09 17.62
N THR A 24 -14.44 -3.09 18.39
CA THR A 24 -15.31 -2.05 18.95
C THR A 24 -15.55 -0.90 17.97
N GLU A 25 -14.58 -0.63 17.10
CA GLU A 25 -14.63 0.45 16.12
C GLU A 25 -13.83 0.06 14.86
N ARG A 26 -14.30 0.54 13.70
CA ARG A 26 -13.57 0.45 12.43
C ARG A 26 -13.22 1.85 11.99
N LEU A 27 -11.91 2.10 11.85
CA LEU A 27 -11.39 3.39 11.46
C LEU A 27 -11.46 3.53 9.92
N PRO A 28 -12.04 4.63 9.38
CA PRO A 28 -12.14 4.85 7.95
C PRO A 28 -10.76 5.16 7.34
N LEU A 29 -10.51 4.67 6.12
CA LEU A 29 -9.20 4.80 5.45
C LEU A 29 -8.85 6.25 5.06
N ASP A 30 -9.85 7.11 4.91
CA ASP A 30 -9.65 8.53 4.61
C ASP A 30 -8.96 9.23 5.80
N ASP A 31 -9.32 8.87 7.03
CA ASP A 31 -8.74 9.45 8.24
C ASP A 31 -7.56 8.60 8.78
N PHE A 32 -7.63 7.28 8.62
CA PHE A 32 -6.66 6.30 9.13
C PHE A 32 -6.15 5.40 8.00
N PRO A 33 -5.28 5.93 7.12
CA PRO A 33 -4.66 5.13 6.08
C PRO A 33 -3.79 4.04 6.72
N THR A 34 -3.63 2.93 6.01
CA THR A 34 -3.00 1.73 6.57
C THR A 34 -1.55 1.58 6.12
N ALA A 35 -0.85 0.64 6.77
CA ALA A 35 0.43 0.18 6.24
C ALA A 35 0.27 -0.35 4.80
N PRO A 36 1.27 -0.15 3.91
CA PRO A 36 1.26 -0.71 2.55
C PRO A 36 1.02 -2.22 2.56
N GLY A 37 0.07 -2.68 1.75
CA GLY A 37 -0.32 -4.08 1.61
C GLY A 37 -1.14 -4.64 2.77
N GLN A 38 -1.61 -3.81 3.72
CA GLN A 38 -2.34 -4.30 4.88
C GLN A 38 -3.60 -5.07 4.46
N GLY A 39 -3.66 -6.33 4.86
CA GLY A 39 -4.82 -7.19 4.60
C GLY A 39 -4.70 -8.01 3.32
N ALA A 40 -3.77 -7.70 2.41
CA ALA A 40 -3.42 -8.56 1.29
C ALA A 40 -2.62 -9.80 1.77
N LEU A 41 -2.70 -10.88 1.01
CA LEU A 41 -1.81 -12.04 1.15
C LEU A 41 -1.05 -12.19 -0.17
N ALA A 42 0.25 -12.41 -0.07
CA ALA A 42 1.11 -12.70 -1.21
C ALA A 42 1.61 -14.14 -1.11
N ILE A 43 1.80 -14.78 -2.26
CA ILE A 43 2.45 -16.07 -2.38
C ILE A 43 3.84 -15.83 -2.94
N GLU A 44 4.86 -16.20 -2.18
CA GLU A 44 6.25 -16.20 -2.63
C GLU A 44 6.60 -17.61 -3.10
N THR A 45 7.14 -17.71 -4.32
CA THR A 45 7.58 -18.97 -4.91
C THR A 45 9.06 -18.87 -5.27
N ARG A 46 9.65 -20.03 -5.57
CA ARG A 46 10.94 -20.07 -6.25
C ARG A 46 10.76 -19.65 -7.71
N ASP A 47 11.81 -19.10 -8.32
CA ASP A 47 11.80 -18.65 -9.72
C ASP A 47 11.54 -19.80 -10.73
N ASP A 48 11.85 -21.04 -10.35
CA ASP A 48 11.70 -22.25 -11.17
C ASP A 48 10.32 -22.93 -11.02
N TRP A 49 9.39 -22.31 -10.30
CA TRP A 49 8.07 -22.88 -10.04
C TRP A 49 7.06 -22.52 -11.13
N ASP A 50 6.18 -23.46 -11.47
CA ASP A 50 5.07 -23.24 -12.38
C ASP A 50 3.95 -22.43 -11.71
N LEU A 51 3.67 -21.24 -12.23
CA LEU A 51 2.70 -20.30 -11.68
C LEU A 51 1.27 -20.53 -12.19
N ASP A 52 1.06 -21.41 -13.18
CA ASP A 52 -0.27 -21.60 -13.80
C ASP A 52 -1.34 -22.00 -12.76
N GLY A 53 -0.95 -22.80 -11.76
CA GLY A 53 -1.83 -23.20 -10.66
C GLY A 53 -2.21 -22.08 -9.68
N LEU A 54 -1.48 -20.96 -9.69
CA LEU A 54 -1.71 -19.83 -8.79
C LEU A 54 -2.57 -18.73 -9.42
N ALA A 55 -2.77 -18.76 -10.74
CA ALA A 55 -3.57 -17.76 -11.46
C ALA A 55 -4.99 -17.61 -10.90
N ALA A 56 -5.58 -18.70 -10.37
CA ALA A 56 -6.91 -18.68 -9.77
C ALA A 56 -6.97 -17.98 -8.39
N LEU A 57 -5.82 -17.74 -7.75
CA LEU A 57 -5.72 -17.06 -6.45
C LEU A 57 -5.41 -15.56 -6.60
N ASP A 58 -5.03 -15.14 -7.80
CA ASP A 58 -4.68 -13.76 -8.10
C ASP A 58 -5.91 -12.88 -8.24
N ASP A 59 -5.92 -11.76 -7.52
CA ASP A 59 -6.91 -10.71 -7.67
C ASP A 59 -6.24 -9.48 -8.28
N ALA A 60 -6.58 -9.18 -9.55
CA ALA A 60 -5.91 -8.14 -10.30
C ALA A 60 -6.06 -6.74 -9.69
N ALA A 61 -7.20 -6.45 -9.07
CA ALA A 61 -7.44 -5.16 -8.41
C ALA A 61 -6.58 -5.02 -7.14
N THR A 62 -6.51 -6.07 -6.32
CA THR A 62 -5.65 -6.13 -5.13
C THR A 62 -4.19 -6.02 -5.52
N ARG A 63 -3.74 -6.73 -6.56
CA ARG A 63 -2.35 -6.62 -7.04
C ARG A 63 -2.03 -5.19 -7.49
N ALA A 64 -2.88 -4.56 -8.29
CA ALA A 64 -2.66 -3.19 -8.74
C ALA A 64 -2.55 -2.20 -7.57
N ALA A 65 -3.42 -2.33 -6.58
CA ALA A 65 -3.39 -1.53 -5.36
C ALA A 65 -2.10 -1.74 -4.56
N VAL A 66 -1.77 -3.00 -4.24
CA VAL A 66 -0.58 -3.35 -3.45
C VAL A 66 0.71 -2.96 -4.17
N ASP A 67 0.76 -3.11 -5.49
CA ASP A 67 1.92 -2.68 -6.28
C ASP A 67 2.12 -1.17 -6.24
N ALA A 68 1.04 -0.38 -6.33
CA ALA A 68 1.11 1.07 -6.18
C ALA A 68 1.60 1.45 -4.77
N GLU A 69 1.02 0.85 -3.73
CA GLU A 69 1.41 1.10 -2.34
C GLU A 69 2.90 0.81 -2.09
N ARG A 70 3.37 -0.35 -2.56
CA ARG A 70 4.78 -0.75 -2.46
C ARG A 70 5.69 0.14 -3.29
N ALA A 71 5.25 0.56 -4.48
CA ALA A 71 6.02 1.47 -5.32
C ALA A 71 6.18 2.84 -4.65
N VAL A 72 5.16 3.36 -3.97
CA VAL A 72 5.28 4.62 -3.22
C VAL A 72 6.27 4.45 -2.08
N LEU A 73 6.11 3.38 -1.28
CA LEU A 73 7.01 3.10 -0.17
C LEU A 73 8.48 2.99 -0.62
N ASN A 74 8.72 2.28 -1.73
CA ASN A 74 10.06 2.13 -2.31
C ASN A 74 10.60 3.45 -2.87
N ALA A 75 9.77 4.26 -3.52
CA ALA A 75 10.16 5.56 -4.07
C ALA A 75 10.55 6.56 -2.98
N LEU A 76 9.92 6.45 -1.81
CA LEU A 76 10.24 7.23 -0.63
C LEU A 76 11.55 6.77 0.04
N ASP A 77 12.16 5.64 -0.36
CA ASP A 77 13.27 4.97 0.33
C ASP A 77 12.95 4.71 1.82
N ALA A 78 11.67 4.45 2.10
CA ALA A 78 11.16 4.26 3.44
C ALA A 78 11.37 2.79 3.87
N GLY A 79 12.11 2.59 4.97
CA GLY A 79 12.22 1.29 5.61
C GLY A 79 10.90 0.86 6.29
N CYS A 80 10.79 -0.41 6.66
CA CYS A 80 9.56 -0.97 7.27
C CYS A 80 9.10 -0.30 8.58
N SER A 81 9.98 0.46 9.25
CA SER A 81 9.68 1.22 10.47
C SER A 81 9.42 2.70 10.22
N ALA A 82 9.45 3.15 8.96
CA ALA A 82 9.16 4.53 8.63
C ALA A 82 7.69 4.84 8.95
N PRO A 83 7.37 6.04 9.45
CA PRO A 83 6.03 6.45 9.81
C PRO A 83 5.23 6.82 8.55
N VAL A 84 5.04 5.86 7.65
CA VAL A 84 4.43 6.05 6.34
C VAL A 84 3.20 5.15 6.23
N ALA A 85 2.08 5.73 5.84
CA ALA A 85 0.89 5.01 5.43
C ALA A 85 0.67 5.21 3.93
N VAL A 86 0.34 4.12 3.23
CA VAL A 86 -0.06 4.17 1.82
C VAL A 86 -1.25 3.24 1.65
N THR A 87 -2.31 3.76 1.06
CA THR A 87 -3.54 3.02 0.79
C THR A 87 -3.96 3.26 -0.65
N ALA A 88 -4.17 2.19 -1.38
CA ALA A 88 -4.65 2.22 -2.75
C ALA A 88 -5.93 1.39 -2.89
N ARG A 89 -6.80 1.81 -3.80
CA ARG A 89 -8.02 1.08 -4.14
C ARG A 89 -8.35 1.25 -5.61
N VAL A 90 -8.85 0.18 -6.22
CA VAL A 90 -9.45 0.24 -7.55
C VAL A 90 -10.95 0.40 -7.39
N ASP A 91 -11.51 1.50 -7.89
CA ASP A 91 -12.95 1.80 -7.83
C ASP A 91 -13.42 2.38 -9.15
N ALA A 92 -14.57 1.92 -9.66
CA ALA A 92 -15.07 2.24 -11.00
C ALA A 92 -14.03 2.08 -12.14
N GLY A 93 -13.02 1.23 -11.92
CA GLY A 93 -11.89 1.02 -12.82
C GLY A 93 -10.78 2.08 -12.75
N ALA A 94 -10.91 3.09 -11.90
CA ALA A 94 -9.81 3.99 -11.57
C ALA A 94 -8.98 3.44 -10.41
N LEU A 95 -7.66 3.62 -10.46
CA LEU A 95 -6.77 3.35 -9.33
C LEU A 95 -6.56 4.65 -8.55
N HIS A 96 -7.01 4.67 -7.29
CA HIS A 96 -6.79 5.77 -6.36
C HIS A 96 -5.69 5.38 -5.39
N VAL A 97 -4.74 6.29 -5.15
CA VAL A 97 -3.64 6.08 -4.20
C VAL A 97 -3.53 7.30 -3.31
N ARG A 98 -3.47 7.07 -2.00
CA ARG A 98 -3.22 8.09 -0.98
C ARG A 98 -2.02 7.68 -0.14
N ALA A 99 -1.17 8.65 0.17
CA ALA A 99 0.00 8.44 1.02
C ALA A 99 0.13 9.56 2.04
N VAL A 100 0.53 9.18 3.26
CA VAL A 100 0.78 10.10 4.37
C VAL A 100 2.10 9.75 5.02
N VAL A 101 2.92 10.76 5.26
CA VAL A 101 4.16 10.67 6.06
C VAL A 101 3.91 11.40 7.35
N TYR A 102 4.00 10.70 8.48
CA TYR A 102 3.77 11.27 9.81
C TYR A 102 5.07 11.80 10.41
N GLY A 103 4.96 12.90 11.17
CA GLY A 103 6.03 13.39 12.02
C GLY A 103 5.91 12.81 13.44
N VAL A 104 6.97 12.92 14.24
CA VAL A 104 6.96 12.45 15.65
C VAL A 104 5.92 13.19 16.50
N ASP A 105 5.67 14.46 16.17
CA ASP A 105 4.72 15.35 16.88
C ASP A 105 3.54 15.83 16.02
N ALA A 106 3.42 15.32 14.78
CA ALA A 106 2.45 15.82 13.80
C ALA A 106 1.54 14.71 13.29
N LEU A 107 0.22 15.00 13.25
CA LEU A 107 -0.79 14.13 12.65
C LEU A 107 -0.60 13.92 11.14
N ALA A 108 0.16 14.78 10.47
CA ALA A 108 0.70 14.57 9.12
C ALA A 108 1.85 15.57 8.88
N ALA A 109 2.97 15.11 8.32
CA ALA A 109 4.08 15.96 7.87
C ALA A 109 4.04 16.21 6.36
N ALA A 110 3.59 15.22 5.59
CA ALA A 110 3.30 15.34 4.16
C ALA A 110 2.15 14.40 3.79
N GLU A 111 1.29 14.83 2.87
CA GLU A 111 0.17 14.04 2.37
C GLU A 111 -0.08 14.32 0.89
N GLY A 112 -0.46 13.30 0.13
CA GLY A 112 -0.90 13.46 -1.24
C GLY A 112 -1.84 12.34 -1.68
N SER A 113 -2.56 12.60 -2.77
CA SER A 113 -3.42 11.61 -3.41
C SER A 113 -3.43 11.79 -4.92
N ILE A 114 -3.49 10.69 -5.65
CA ILE A 114 -3.45 10.68 -7.11
C ILE A 114 -4.35 9.56 -7.65
N GLU A 115 -4.91 9.79 -8.84
CA GLU A 115 -5.83 8.88 -9.51
C GLU A 115 -5.33 8.56 -10.93
N LEU A 116 -5.48 7.29 -11.32
CA LEU A 116 -5.32 6.84 -12.71
C LEU A 116 -6.68 6.38 -13.24
N GLY A 117 -7.27 7.16 -14.13
CA GLY A 117 -8.68 7.07 -14.54
C GLY A 117 -9.00 6.20 -15.77
N ASP A 118 -8.10 5.31 -16.23
CA ASP A 118 -8.41 4.39 -17.34
C ASP A 118 -8.50 2.93 -16.86
N PRO A 119 -9.73 2.37 -16.73
CA PRO A 119 -9.99 0.98 -16.35
C PRO A 119 -9.33 -0.08 -17.23
N ASP A 120 -9.20 0.20 -18.52
CA ASP A 120 -8.58 -0.72 -19.46
C ASP A 120 -7.05 -0.62 -19.38
N GLU A 121 -6.50 0.55 -19.05
CA GLU A 121 -5.07 0.71 -18.76
C GLU A 121 -4.67 0.00 -17.45
N VAL A 122 -5.48 0.12 -16.38
CA VAL A 122 -5.25 -0.59 -15.11
C VAL A 122 -5.32 -2.11 -15.34
N ARG A 123 -6.39 -2.58 -16.00
CA ARG A 123 -6.65 -4.02 -16.19
C ARG A 123 -5.74 -4.69 -17.22
N ALA A 124 -5.50 -4.07 -18.37
CA ALA A 124 -4.64 -4.65 -19.42
C ALA A 124 -3.16 -4.72 -18.98
N ARG A 125 -2.72 -3.81 -18.10
CA ARG A 125 -1.32 -3.78 -17.63
C ARG A 125 -1.07 -4.68 -16.42
N SER A 126 -2.06 -4.87 -15.52
CA SER A 126 -1.94 -5.85 -14.42
C SER A 126 -1.83 -7.30 -14.93
N LEU A 127 -2.45 -7.62 -16.06
CA LEU A 127 -2.34 -8.94 -16.72
C LEU A 127 -0.96 -9.13 -17.40
N ALA A 128 -0.34 -8.07 -17.92
CA ALA A 128 0.99 -8.15 -18.54
C ALA A 128 2.11 -8.43 -17.53
N VAL A 129 1.94 -8.00 -16.27
CA VAL A 129 2.87 -8.32 -15.17
C VAL A 129 2.78 -9.80 -14.77
N ALA A 130 1.57 -10.38 -14.76
CA ALA A 130 1.38 -11.82 -14.56
C ALA A 130 2.03 -12.65 -15.69
N ALA A 131 2.12 -12.09 -16.90
CA ALA A 131 2.74 -12.72 -18.07
C ALA A 131 4.27 -12.53 -18.17
N GLY A 132 4.91 -11.86 -17.20
CA GLY A 132 6.38 -11.67 -17.19
C GLY A 132 6.93 -10.73 -18.27
N GLU A 133 6.06 -9.98 -18.95
CA GLU A 133 6.43 -9.18 -20.12
C GLU A 133 6.46 -7.67 -19.78
N ARG A 134 7.68 -7.13 -19.60
CA ARG A 134 8.13 -5.71 -19.71
C ARG A 134 8.60 -4.98 -18.44
N SER A 135 9.38 -3.93 -18.70
CA SER A 135 10.09 -3.04 -17.76
C SER A 135 9.20 -2.43 -16.67
N ARG A 136 9.60 -2.60 -15.40
CA ARG A 136 8.91 -2.07 -14.21
C ARG A 136 8.69 -0.54 -14.22
N LEU A 137 9.46 0.21 -15.01
CA LEU A 137 9.36 1.67 -15.11
C LEU A 137 8.20 2.15 -16.01
N GLU A 138 7.69 1.31 -16.90
CA GLU A 138 6.52 1.62 -17.74
C GLU A 138 5.20 1.14 -17.13
N TYR A 139 5.26 0.57 -15.91
CA TYR A 139 4.10 0.11 -15.18
C TYR A 139 3.40 1.29 -14.52
N ALA A 140 2.12 1.49 -14.85
CA ALA A 140 1.38 2.69 -14.46
C ALA A 140 1.30 2.91 -12.93
N PRO A 141 1.09 1.87 -12.09
CA PRO A 141 1.18 1.99 -10.64
C PRO A 141 2.53 2.52 -10.14
N THR A 142 3.65 2.11 -10.76
CA THR A 142 4.99 2.58 -10.38
C THR A 142 5.22 4.04 -10.78
N ARG A 143 4.77 4.46 -11.96
CA ARG A 143 4.90 5.85 -12.41
C ARG A 143 4.08 6.81 -11.54
N LEU A 144 2.84 6.44 -11.24
CA LEU A 144 1.97 7.20 -10.35
C LEU A 144 2.55 7.28 -8.93
N ALA A 145 3.13 6.19 -8.45
CA ALA A 145 3.84 6.17 -7.17
C ALA A 145 5.04 7.12 -7.11
N LEU A 146 5.83 7.20 -8.19
CA LEU A 146 6.95 8.14 -8.28
C LEU A 146 6.49 9.60 -8.23
N GLN A 147 5.41 9.93 -8.96
CA GLN A 147 4.82 11.27 -8.93
C GLN A 147 4.34 11.66 -7.53
N LEU A 148 3.65 10.74 -6.85
CA LEU A 148 3.21 10.96 -5.48
C LEU A 148 4.39 11.11 -4.51
N ALA A 149 5.45 10.31 -4.67
CA ALA A 149 6.65 10.44 -3.85
C ALA A 149 7.35 11.79 -4.08
N GLU A 150 7.46 12.26 -5.32
CA GLU A 150 7.99 13.60 -5.63
C GLU A 150 7.18 14.71 -4.94
N GLU A 151 5.85 14.62 -4.95
CA GLU A 151 4.98 15.56 -4.24
C GLU A 151 5.24 15.54 -2.73
N LEU A 152 5.32 14.36 -2.12
CA LEU A 152 5.62 14.22 -0.70
C LEU A 152 7.00 14.79 -0.33
N PHE A 153 8.03 14.55 -1.16
CA PHE A 153 9.35 15.14 -0.94
C PHE A 153 9.32 16.67 -1.04
N ALA A 154 8.55 17.23 -1.97
CA ALA A 154 8.37 18.68 -2.09
C ALA A 154 7.70 19.29 -0.85
N GLN A 155 6.93 18.50 -0.09
CA GLN A 155 6.33 18.89 1.19
C GLN A 155 7.25 18.68 2.39
N GLY A 156 8.47 18.13 2.21
CA GLY A 156 9.44 17.93 3.29
C GLY A 156 9.46 16.52 3.89
N ALA A 157 8.83 15.53 3.24
CA ALA A 157 8.80 14.16 3.74
C ALA A 157 10.19 13.55 4.04
N GLY A 158 11.24 14.01 3.34
CA GLY A 158 12.61 13.53 3.53
C GLY A 158 13.20 13.78 4.92
N GLU A 159 12.66 14.74 5.69
CA GLU A 159 13.10 14.95 7.09
C GLU A 159 12.64 13.83 8.02
N PHE A 160 11.60 13.10 7.63
CA PHE A 160 10.95 12.07 8.44
C PHE A 160 11.24 10.66 7.92
N ILE A 161 11.58 10.53 6.63
CA ILE A 161 11.94 9.28 5.99
C ILE A 161 13.47 9.12 6.04
N GLY A 162 13.95 8.29 6.98
CA GLY A 162 15.38 8.09 7.25
C GLY A 162 15.76 8.25 8.72
N ALA A 163 14.91 8.91 9.52
CA ALA A 163 15.04 9.00 10.98
C ALA A 163 14.73 7.67 11.72
N GLY A 164 14.44 6.60 10.97
CA GLY A 164 14.14 5.26 11.49
C GLY A 164 15.34 4.47 12.04
N ARG A 165 16.49 5.10 12.28
CA ARG A 165 17.42 4.63 13.32
C ARG A 165 16.91 5.16 14.64
N LEU A 166 15.97 4.43 15.25
CA LEU A 166 15.75 4.54 16.69
C LEU A 166 17.13 4.41 17.38
N PRO A 167 17.43 5.25 18.40
CA PRO A 167 18.71 5.21 19.11
C PRO A 167 19.03 3.83 19.69
#